data_AF-A0A962T2T6-F1
#
_entry.id   AF-A0A962T2T6-F1
#
_cell.length_a   1.000
_cell.length_b   1.000
_cell.length_c   1.000
_cell.angle_alpha   90.00
_cell.angle_beta   90.00
_cell.angle_gamma   90.00
#
_symmetry.space_group_name_H-M   'P 1'
#
loop_
_entity.id
_entity.type
_entity.pdbx_description
1 polymer ?
#
loop_
_entity_poly.entity_id
_entity_poly.type
_entity_poly.pdbx_seq_one_letter_code
_entity_poly.pdbx_strand_id
1 'polypeptide(L)' 'IKTGSLSRSDRIAKYNRLLVIEEELGSAAVYPGKKAFNVFRD' A
#
# COMPACT_ATOMS: atom_id res chain seq x y z
N ILE A 1 -0.34 3.81 -3.04
CA ILE A 1 -1.01 5.08 -2.66
C ILE A 1 0.04 6.11 -2.24
N LYS A 2 -0.16 7.40 -2.48
CA LYS A 2 0.68 8.46 -1.88
C LYS A 2 -0.12 9.13 -0.77
N THR A 3 0.33 9.02 0.47
CA THR A 3 -0.43 9.54 1.62
C THR A 3 0.41 10.34 2.63
N GLY A 4 1.54 10.88 2.18
CA GLY A 4 2.41 11.76 2.97
C GLY A 4 3.43 11.03 3.85
N SER A 5 4.15 11.80 4.66
CA SER A 5 5.23 11.34 5.56
C SER A 5 4.74 10.48 6.74
N LEU A 6 5.66 9.70 7.31
CA LEU A 6 5.43 8.78 8.45
C LEU A 6 5.42 9.46 9.84
N SER A 7 5.14 10.76 9.91
CA SER A 7 5.30 11.53 11.16
C SER A 7 3.99 12.10 11.72
N ARG A 8 2.87 12.00 10.99
CA ARG A 8 1.57 12.51 11.45
C ARG A 8 0.54 11.41 11.56
N SER A 9 -0.22 11.42 12.66
CA SER A 9 -1.21 10.39 12.99
C SER A 9 -2.27 10.20 11.89
N ASP A 10 -2.72 11.28 11.24
CA ASP A 10 -3.69 11.22 10.13
C ASP A 10 -3.18 10.38 8.94
N ARG A 11 -1.87 10.43 8.70
CA ARG A 11 -1.20 9.71 7.61
C ARG A 11 -0.86 8.29 8.02
N ILE A 12 -0.37 8.13 9.26
CA ILE A 12 -0.07 6.83 9.86
C ILE A 12 -1.32 5.94 9.88
N ALA A 13 -2.49 6.50 10.20
CA ALA A 13 -3.75 5.74 10.18
C ALA A 13 -4.03 5.06 8.84
N LYS A 14 -3.67 5.70 7.71
CA LYS A 14 -3.83 5.11 6.37
C LYS A 14 -2.85 3.97 6.12
N TYR A 15 -1.60 4.09 6.59
CA TYR A 15 -0.63 2.99 6.52
C TYR A 15 -1.05 1.82 7.41
N ASN A 16 -1.50 2.08 8.64
CA ASN A 16 -2.00 1.05 9.55
C ASN A 16 -3.19 0.30 8.96
N ARG A 17 -4.10 1.00 8.27
CA ARG A 17 -5.22 0.34 7.61
C ARG A 17 -4.76 -0.60 6.50
N LEU A 18 -3.68 -0.28 5.77
CA LEU A 18 -3.11 -1.19 4.78
C LEU A 18 -2.53 -2.45 5.44
N LEU A 19 -1.88 -2.33 6.59
CA LEU A 19 -1.35 -3.49 7.33
C LEU A 19 -2.47 -4.43 7.77
N VAL A 20 -3.59 -3.88 8.27
CA VAL A 20 -4.76 -4.70 8.63
C VAL A 20 -5.35 -5.39 7.40
N ILE A 21 -5.45 -4.70 6.26
CA ILE A 21 -5.94 -5.31 5.00
C ILE A 21 -4.99 -6.42 4.52
N GLU A 22 -3.68 -6.22 4.63
CA GLU A 22 -2.68 -7.24 4.28
C GLU A 22 -2.81 -8.47 5.18
N GLU A 23 -3.00 -8.28 6.49
CA GLU A 23 -3.24 -9.35 7.45
C GLU A 23 -4.57 -10.10 7.16
N GLU A 24 -5.66 -9.37 6.88
CA GLU A 24 -6.96 -9.94 6.52
C GLU A 24 -6.90 -10.79 5.23
N LEU A 25 -6.08 -10.38 4.26
CA LEU A 25 -5.90 -11.09 2.99
C LEU A 25 -4.95 -12.29 3.10
N GLY A 26 -4.03 -12.30 4.07
CA GLY A 26 -3.09 -13.39 4.30
C GLY A 26 -2.33 -13.78 3.03
N SER A 27 -2.43 -15.05 2.62
CA SER A 27 -1.75 -15.57 1.43
C SER A 27 -2.26 -15.00 0.10
N ALA A 28 -3.43 -14.37 0.09
CA ALA A 28 -3.97 -13.71 -1.10
C ALA A 28 -3.44 -12.27 -1.27
N ALA A 29 -2.74 -11.71 -0.28
CA ALA A 29 -2.17 -10.38 -0.37
C ALA A 29 -1.05 -10.33 -1.43
N VAL A 30 -1.11 -9.36 -2.34
CA VAL A 30 -0.09 -9.17 -3.39
C VAL A 30 0.39 -7.71 -3.39
N TYR A 31 1.69 -7.51 -3.18
CA TYR A 31 2.34 -6.22 -3.39
C TYR A 31 3.07 -6.22 -4.75
N PRO A 32 2.49 -5.63 -5.82
CA PRO A 32 3.04 -5.69 -7.18
C PRO A 32 4.35 -4.90 -7.37
N GLY A 33 4.75 -4.06 -6.41
CA GLY A 33 5.98 -3.26 -6.48
C GLY A 33 6.06 -2.45 -7.79
N LYS A 34 7.13 -2.61 -8.56
CA LYS A 34 7.32 -1.92 -9.84
C LYS A 34 6.27 -2.32 -10.90
N LYS A 35 5.71 -3.54 -10.83
CA LYS A 35 4.66 -4.00 -11.77
C LYS A 35 3.35 -3.21 -11.61
N ALA A 36 3.19 -2.44 -10.52
CA ALA A 36 2.06 -1.53 -10.34
C ALA A 36 2.05 -0.39 -11.37
N PHE A 37 3.21 -0.03 -11.91
CA PHE A 37 3.35 1.09 -12.85
C PHE A 37 3.22 0.57 -14.28
N ASN A 38 1.99 0.51 -14.78
CA ASN A 38 1.72 0.24 -16.19
C ASN A 38 1.94 1.50 -17.04
N VAL A 39 3.18 2.02 -17.04
CA VAL A 39 3.55 3.27 -17.71
C VAL A 39 4.32 3.04 -19.02
N PHE A 40 4.85 1.82 -19.22
CA PHE A 40 5.48 1.41 -20.47
C PHE A 40 4.68 0.24 -21.04
N ARG A 41 3.73 0.55 -21.93
CA ARG A 41 3.16 -0.41 -22.87
C ARG A 41 3.71 -0.02 -24.23
N ASP A 42 4.51 -0.89 -24.83
CA ASP A 42 4.77 -0.83 -26.27
C ASP A 42 3.49 -1.20 -27.04
#